data_AF-A0A946JRF9-F1
#
_entry.id   AF-A0A946JRF9-F1
#
_cell.length_a   1.000
_cell.length_b   1.000
_cell.length_c   1.000
_cell.angle_alpha   90.00
_cell.angle_beta   90.00
_cell.angle_gamma   90.00
#
_symmetry.space_group_name_H-M   'P 1'
#
loop_
_entity.id
_entity.type
_entity.pdbx_description
1 polymer ?
#
loop_
_entity_poly.entity_id
_entity_poly.type
_entity_poly.pdbx_seq_one_letter_code
_entity_poly.pdbx_strand_id
1 'polypeptide(L)'
;MSSKIFNHKDPFTVGVEEEYMICDPSSGELINRANEIMGSIDPDLQQRFSYELLLSEIEINTSICKDVNEAVNELCDLRNHVRILGEKLDYRIGISGTHPTALPEDQKFVENNSYNWVSDQLHYYAERNITFATHVHVSVPDGETAVHVTNSLRQWIAPLLALSSNSPFYAGEYTHFKSARTMQFGAFPRTNIPPYFESYTHYENMVADYLKIESISKSRQIWWKLRPHMDFGTIEFRMLDIQRSLTKTKMFIALIQALVFQA
;
A
#
# COMPACT_ATOMS: atom_id res chain seq x y z
N MET A 1 1.41 -21.73 16.40
CA MET A 1 1.68 -21.53 14.97
C MET A 1 2.53 -20.28 14.68
N SER A 2 2.93 -19.49 15.69
CA SER A 2 3.65 -18.21 15.49
C SER A 2 5.14 -18.33 15.11
N SER A 3 5.82 -19.46 15.36
CA SER A 3 7.28 -19.55 15.21
C SER A 3 7.81 -19.58 13.76
N LYS A 4 6.96 -19.55 12.74
CA LYS A 4 7.38 -19.59 11.32
C LYS A 4 7.30 -18.25 10.59
N ILE A 5 6.56 -17.27 11.12
CA ILE A 5 6.28 -16.00 10.44
C ILE A 5 7.43 -15.00 10.64
N PHE A 6 7.95 -14.92 11.87
CA PHE A 6 9.06 -14.04 12.23
C PHE A 6 10.39 -14.80 12.20
N ASN A 7 10.79 -15.27 11.02
CA ASN A 7 12.07 -15.98 10.84
C ASN A 7 12.96 -15.25 9.84
N HIS A 8 13.10 -13.95 10.01
CA HIS A 8 14.02 -13.15 9.22
C HIS A 8 15.45 -13.43 9.67
N LYS A 9 16.29 -13.85 8.72
CA LYS A 9 17.72 -14.06 8.98
C LYS A 9 18.41 -12.77 9.44
N ASP A 10 17.98 -11.65 8.89
CA ASP A 10 18.46 -10.31 9.19
C ASP A 10 17.25 -9.42 9.54
N PRO A 11 17.14 -8.88 10.77
CA PRO A 11 16.05 -7.99 11.14
C PRO A 11 16.21 -6.60 10.47
N PHE A 12 15.12 -5.84 10.40
CA PHE A 12 15.06 -4.48 9.84
C PHE A 12 15.30 -4.36 8.33
N THR A 13 15.19 -5.47 7.59
CA THR A 13 15.10 -5.44 6.12
C THR A 13 13.86 -4.67 5.68
N VAL A 14 13.92 -4.07 4.49
CA VAL A 14 12.89 -3.21 3.94
C VAL A 14 12.20 -3.88 2.75
N GLY A 15 10.88 -3.78 2.70
CA GLY A 15 10.09 -3.96 1.47
C GLY A 15 9.27 -2.70 1.21
N VAL A 16 9.05 -2.39 -0.06
CA VAL A 16 8.29 -1.20 -0.49
C VAL A 16 7.33 -1.58 -1.59
N GLU A 17 6.08 -1.14 -1.45
CA GLU A 17 5.02 -1.28 -2.45
C GLU A 17 4.64 0.13 -2.95
N GLU A 18 4.45 0.28 -4.26
CA GLU A 18 4.00 1.53 -4.89
C GLU A 18 2.85 1.26 -5.86
N GLU A 19 1.73 1.96 -5.63
CA GLU A 19 0.50 1.87 -6.41
C GLU A 19 0.45 2.99 -7.47
N TYR A 20 0.35 2.65 -8.75
CA TYR A 20 0.37 3.62 -9.84
C TYR A 20 -0.96 3.73 -10.57
N MET A 21 -1.32 4.97 -10.90
CA MET A 21 -2.38 5.25 -11.88
C MET A 21 -1.94 4.80 -13.27
N ILE A 22 -2.85 4.22 -14.03
CA ILE A 22 -2.70 3.99 -15.46
C ILE A 22 -3.49 5.08 -16.20
N CYS A 23 -2.77 6.00 -16.85
CA CYS A 23 -3.36 7.17 -17.50
C CYS A 23 -3.22 7.11 -19.04
N ASP A 24 -4.23 7.63 -19.73
CA ASP A 24 -4.16 7.95 -21.16
C ASP A 24 -3.10 9.06 -21.40
N PRO A 25 -2.16 8.88 -22.35
CA PRO A 25 -1.09 9.84 -22.58
C PRO A 25 -1.56 11.22 -23.09
N SER A 26 -2.74 11.29 -23.72
CA SER A 26 -3.23 12.50 -24.39
C SER A 26 -4.13 13.35 -23.49
N SER A 27 -5.01 12.72 -22.73
CA SER A 27 -5.99 13.35 -21.86
C SER A 27 -5.56 13.37 -20.40
N GLY A 28 -4.71 12.41 -19.99
CA GLY A 28 -4.35 12.18 -18.60
C GLY A 28 -5.38 11.37 -17.80
N GLU A 29 -6.53 11.04 -18.39
CA GLU A 29 -7.60 10.32 -17.71
C GLU A 29 -7.20 8.87 -17.38
N LEU A 30 -7.80 8.32 -16.32
CA LEU A 30 -7.58 6.92 -15.95
C LEU A 30 -8.13 5.97 -17.02
N ILE A 31 -7.34 4.94 -17.35
CA ILE A 31 -7.73 3.90 -18.31
C ILE A 31 -7.59 2.50 -17.70
N ASN A 32 -8.59 1.66 -17.93
CA ASN A 32 -8.72 0.34 -17.32
C ASN A 32 -7.89 -0.73 -18.08
N ARG A 33 -6.56 -0.71 -17.95
CA ARG A 33 -5.63 -1.57 -18.73
C ARG A 33 -4.72 -2.48 -17.91
N ALA A 34 -4.96 -2.65 -16.61
CA ALA A 34 -4.12 -3.50 -15.75
C ALA A 34 -3.95 -4.94 -16.29
N ASN A 35 -5.00 -5.55 -16.83
CA ASN A 35 -4.92 -6.90 -17.41
C ASN A 35 -3.91 -7.01 -18.57
N GLU A 36 -3.91 -6.02 -19.46
CA GLU A 36 -3.00 -5.97 -20.60
C GLU A 36 -1.55 -5.73 -20.17
N ILE A 37 -1.37 -4.82 -19.21
CA ILE A 37 -0.07 -4.54 -18.60
C ILE A 37 0.47 -5.80 -17.94
N MET A 38 -0.33 -6.44 -17.08
CA MET A 38 0.05 -7.67 -16.38
C MET A 38 0.42 -8.81 -17.33
N GLY A 39 -0.29 -8.94 -18.46
CA GLY A 39 0.03 -9.91 -19.52
C GLY A 39 1.32 -9.61 -20.30
N SER A 40 1.86 -8.40 -20.18
CA SER A 40 3.04 -7.92 -20.92
C SER A 40 4.30 -7.78 -20.07
N ILE A 41 4.22 -8.07 -18.76
CA ILE A 41 5.37 -8.03 -17.86
C ILE A 41 6.30 -9.21 -18.13
N ASP A 42 7.59 -8.94 -18.13
CA ASP A 42 8.63 -9.95 -18.30
C ASP A 42 8.48 -11.06 -17.22
N PRO A 43 8.56 -12.35 -17.58
CA PRO A 43 8.35 -13.46 -16.64
C PRO A 43 9.16 -13.37 -15.34
N ASP A 44 10.41 -12.90 -15.43
CA ASP A 44 11.30 -12.76 -14.27
C ASP A 44 10.86 -11.65 -13.29
N LEU A 45 10.07 -10.69 -13.77
CA LEU A 45 9.55 -9.58 -12.98
C LEU A 45 8.12 -9.79 -12.49
N GLN A 46 7.37 -10.77 -13.00
CA GLN A 46 5.94 -10.97 -12.67
C GLN A 46 5.66 -10.99 -11.16
N GLN A 47 6.55 -11.58 -10.36
CA GLN A 47 6.40 -11.62 -8.90
C GLN A 47 6.49 -10.26 -8.22
N ARG A 48 6.99 -9.22 -8.89
CA ARG A 48 7.13 -7.84 -8.40
C ARG A 48 5.93 -6.97 -8.76
N PHE A 49 4.91 -7.53 -9.40
CA PHE A 49 3.73 -6.82 -9.84
C PHE A 49 2.47 -7.50 -9.32
N SER A 50 1.52 -6.67 -8.89
CA SER A 50 0.22 -7.10 -8.41
C SER A 50 -0.87 -6.35 -9.17
N TYR A 51 -2.01 -7.00 -9.30
CA TYR A 51 -3.25 -6.24 -9.43
C TYR A 51 -3.50 -5.47 -8.13
N GLU A 52 -4.24 -4.37 -8.24
CA GLU A 52 -4.97 -3.80 -7.11
C GLU A 52 -6.48 -3.89 -7.36
N LEU A 53 -7.29 -3.18 -6.56
CA LEU A 53 -8.75 -3.21 -6.66
C LEU A 53 -9.27 -2.81 -8.05
N LEU A 54 -8.64 -1.81 -8.68
CA LEU A 54 -9.09 -1.20 -9.94
C LEU A 54 -8.22 -1.63 -11.13
N LEU A 55 -8.84 -1.77 -12.31
CA LEU A 55 -8.15 -2.02 -13.56
C LEU A 55 -7.38 -0.80 -14.09
N SER A 56 -7.60 0.38 -13.50
CA SER A 56 -6.85 1.61 -13.78
C SER A 56 -5.65 1.81 -12.86
N GLU A 57 -5.26 0.76 -12.14
CA GLU A 57 -4.17 0.75 -11.18
C GLU A 57 -3.23 -0.44 -11.40
N ILE A 58 -1.96 -0.25 -11.07
CA ILE A 58 -0.98 -1.33 -11.00
C ILE A 58 -0.11 -1.14 -9.75
N GLU A 59 0.12 -2.21 -9.00
CA GLU A 59 1.03 -2.19 -7.87
C GLU A 59 2.37 -2.81 -8.27
N ILE A 60 3.48 -2.17 -7.85
CA ILE A 60 4.80 -2.81 -7.83
C ILE A 60 5.25 -3.04 -6.41
N ASN A 61 6.02 -4.10 -6.19
CA ASN A 61 6.65 -4.40 -4.91
C ASN A 61 8.13 -4.74 -5.11
N THR A 62 8.99 -4.16 -4.28
CA THR A 62 10.42 -4.51 -4.23
C THR A 62 10.63 -5.88 -3.61
N SER A 63 11.77 -6.50 -3.90
CA SER A 63 12.31 -7.62 -3.13
C SER A 63 12.56 -7.23 -1.66
N ILE A 64 12.91 -8.23 -0.84
CA ILE A 64 13.35 -7.96 0.54
C ILE A 64 14.75 -7.35 0.46
N CYS A 65 14.82 -6.04 0.67
CA CYS A 65 16.05 -5.25 0.59
C CYS A 65 16.73 -5.18 1.96
N LYS A 66 18.07 -5.24 1.98
CA LYS A 66 18.85 -5.14 3.23
C LYS A 66 18.83 -3.73 3.82
N ASP A 67 18.73 -2.72 2.95
CA ASP A 67 18.82 -1.31 3.32
C ASP A 67 18.04 -0.41 2.35
N VAL A 68 17.95 0.87 2.72
CA VAL A 68 17.24 1.90 1.97
C VAL A 68 17.80 2.10 0.56
N ASN A 69 19.11 2.01 0.36
CA ASN A 69 19.70 2.25 -0.96
C ASN A 69 19.34 1.13 -1.92
N GLU A 70 19.36 -0.12 -1.46
CA GLU A 70 18.92 -1.27 -2.24
C GLU A 70 17.45 -1.13 -2.66
N ALA A 71 16.56 -0.80 -1.71
CA ALA A 71 15.14 -0.57 -2.02
C ALA A 71 14.93 0.55 -3.05
N VAL A 72 15.62 1.68 -2.90
CA VAL A 72 15.47 2.82 -3.83
C VAL A 72 16.05 2.53 -5.21
N ASN A 73 17.14 1.76 -5.30
CA ASN A 73 17.70 1.34 -6.58
C ASN A 73 16.71 0.41 -7.30
N GLU A 74 16.16 -0.60 -6.61
CA GLU A 74 15.17 -1.50 -7.21
C GLU A 74 13.89 -0.76 -7.62
N LEU A 75 13.39 0.18 -6.80
CA LEU A 75 12.26 1.04 -7.20
C LEU A 75 12.57 1.87 -8.45
N CYS A 76 13.81 2.36 -8.60
CA CYS A 76 14.21 3.08 -9.80
C CYS A 76 14.13 2.18 -11.04
N ASP A 77 14.60 0.95 -10.93
CA ASP A 77 14.57 -0.03 -12.02
C ASP A 77 13.14 -0.42 -12.37
N LEU A 78 12.31 -0.74 -11.37
CA LEU A 78 10.89 -1.07 -11.55
C LEU A 78 10.10 0.09 -12.16
N ARG A 79 10.26 1.33 -11.66
CA ARG A 79 9.63 2.53 -12.25
C ARG A 79 10.02 2.73 -13.71
N ASN A 80 11.30 2.53 -14.03
CA ASN A 80 11.78 2.63 -15.41
C ASN A 80 11.19 1.54 -16.30
N HIS A 81 11.06 0.31 -15.78
CA HIS A 81 10.41 -0.79 -16.49
C HIS A 81 8.95 -0.44 -16.82
N VAL A 82 8.16 0.02 -15.84
CA VAL A 82 6.76 0.41 -16.06
C VAL A 82 6.64 1.58 -17.02
N ARG A 83 7.55 2.57 -16.95
CA ARG A 83 7.58 3.68 -17.92
C ARG A 83 7.81 3.18 -19.34
N ILE A 84 8.81 2.31 -19.56
CA ILE A 84 9.13 1.76 -20.88
C ILE A 84 7.98 0.90 -21.41
N LEU A 85 7.33 0.13 -20.54
CA LEU A 85 6.15 -0.64 -20.89
C LEU A 85 4.99 0.29 -21.32
N GLY A 86 4.81 1.41 -20.62
CA GLY A 86 3.86 2.46 -20.99
C GLY A 86 4.13 3.11 -22.35
N GLU A 87 5.39 3.24 -22.75
CA GLU A 87 5.75 3.71 -24.10
C GLU A 87 5.35 2.70 -25.18
N LYS A 88 5.44 1.40 -24.90
CA LYS A 88 5.08 0.34 -25.84
C LYS A 88 3.57 0.12 -25.94
N LEU A 89 2.88 0.15 -24.80
CA LEU A 89 1.46 -0.10 -24.70
C LEU A 89 0.61 1.16 -24.84
N ASP A 90 1.20 2.34 -24.95
CA ASP A 90 0.50 3.63 -25.07
C ASP A 90 -0.32 3.98 -23.80
N TYR A 91 0.37 4.01 -22.65
CA TYR A 91 -0.14 4.59 -21.40
C TYR A 91 0.97 5.39 -20.68
N ARG A 92 0.61 6.16 -19.66
CA ARG A 92 1.54 6.82 -18.74
C ARG A 92 1.18 6.51 -17.30
N ILE A 93 2.18 6.49 -16.41
CA ILE A 93 1.93 6.37 -14.97
C ILE A 93 1.63 7.74 -14.36
N GLY A 94 0.56 7.82 -13.58
CA GLY A 94 0.27 8.94 -12.68
C GLY A 94 0.75 8.63 -11.26
N ILE A 95 1.22 9.66 -10.54
CA ILE A 95 1.76 9.52 -9.19
C ILE A 95 1.24 10.65 -8.29
N SER A 96 0.20 10.36 -7.52
CA SER A 96 -0.42 11.21 -6.48
C SER A 96 -1.33 10.32 -5.63
N GLY A 97 -1.61 10.68 -4.38
CA GLY A 97 -2.49 9.87 -3.51
C GLY A 97 -3.90 9.63 -4.08
N THR A 98 -4.37 10.50 -4.98
CA THR A 98 -5.64 10.42 -5.71
C THR A 98 -5.44 11.01 -7.10
N HIS A 99 -6.24 10.54 -8.07
CA HIS A 99 -6.32 11.19 -9.39
C HIS A 99 -7.14 12.48 -9.27
N PRO A 100 -6.70 13.61 -9.86
CA PRO A 100 -7.34 14.90 -9.64
C PRO A 100 -8.78 14.98 -10.18
N THR A 101 -9.03 14.41 -11.37
CA THR A 101 -10.30 14.57 -12.11
C THR A 101 -11.08 13.27 -12.30
N ALA A 102 -10.51 12.11 -11.96
CA ALA A 102 -11.14 10.84 -12.33
C ALA A 102 -12.40 10.63 -11.49
N LEU A 103 -13.45 10.17 -12.15
CA LEU A 103 -14.71 9.86 -11.52
C LEU A 103 -14.74 8.37 -11.10
N PRO A 104 -15.12 8.09 -9.84
CA PRO A 104 -15.37 6.72 -9.34
C PRO A 104 -16.21 5.84 -10.26
N GLU A 105 -17.31 6.40 -10.77
CA GLU A 105 -18.28 5.68 -11.60
C GLU A 105 -17.70 5.16 -12.93
N ASP A 106 -16.57 5.71 -13.39
CA ASP A 106 -15.91 5.30 -14.63
C ASP A 106 -14.87 4.18 -14.42
N GLN A 107 -14.57 3.83 -13.17
CA GLN A 107 -13.54 2.84 -12.83
C GLN A 107 -14.10 1.42 -12.84
N LYS A 108 -13.28 0.47 -13.27
CA LYS A 108 -13.64 -0.95 -13.32
C LYS A 108 -12.80 -1.74 -12.34
N PHE A 109 -13.42 -2.72 -11.69
CA PHE A 109 -12.73 -3.61 -10.77
C PHE A 109 -11.98 -4.72 -11.50
N VAL A 110 -10.92 -5.20 -10.85
CA VAL A 110 -10.29 -6.47 -11.22
C VAL A 110 -11.21 -7.62 -10.82
N GLU A 111 -11.55 -8.46 -11.79
CA GLU A 111 -12.39 -9.64 -11.56
C GLU A 111 -11.54 -10.81 -11.02
N ASN A 112 -11.44 -10.91 -9.69
CA ASN A 112 -10.92 -12.11 -9.03
C ASN A 112 -11.55 -12.37 -7.66
N ASN A 113 -11.37 -13.59 -7.14
CA ASN A 113 -12.00 -14.02 -5.88
C ASN A 113 -11.66 -13.13 -4.66
N SER A 114 -10.46 -12.55 -4.62
CA SER A 114 -10.05 -11.67 -3.50
C SER A 114 -10.70 -10.29 -3.57
N TYR A 115 -10.82 -9.71 -4.77
CA TYR A 115 -11.43 -8.39 -4.97
C TYR A 115 -12.95 -8.45 -4.94
N ASN A 116 -13.55 -9.55 -5.42
CA ASN A 116 -14.99 -9.79 -5.30
C ASN A 116 -15.43 -9.74 -3.84
N TRP A 117 -14.66 -10.31 -2.91
CA TRP A 117 -14.97 -10.20 -1.49
C TRP A 117 -15.07 -8.74 -1.00
N VAL A 118 -14.16 -7.86 -1.42
CA VAL A 118 -14.17 -6.45 -1.01
C VAL A 118 -15.35 -5.72 -1.65
N SER A 119 -15.55 -5.91 -2.95
CA SER A 119 -16.66 -5.33 -3.71
C SER A 119 -18.02 -5.77 -3.16
N ASP A 120 -18.20 -7.05 -2.85
CA ASP A 120 -19.46 -7.62 -2.33
C ASP A 120 -19.78 -7.14 -0.90
N GLN A 121 -18.77 -6.76 -0.12
CA GLN A 121 -18.98 -6.28 1.25
C GLN A 121 -19.20 -4.77 1.33
N LEU A 122 -18.50 -4.00 0.48
CA LEU A 122 -18.45 -2.54 0.57
C LEU A 122 -19.24 -1.83 -0.53
N HIS A 123 -19.53 -2.51 -1.64
CA HIS A 123 -20.27 -2.02 -2.81
C HIS A 123 -19.92 -0.56 -3.15
N TYR A 124 -20.86 0.35 -2.89
CA TYR A 124 -20.75 1.78 -3.14
C TYR A 124 -19.45 2.41 -2.63
N TYR A 125 -18.93 1.97 -1.48
CA TYR A 125 -17.68 2.51 -0.94
C TYR A 125 -16.45 1.97 -1.67
N ALA A 126 -16.46 0.72 -2.12
CA ALA A 126 -15.37 0.15 -2.90
C ALA A 126 -15.22 0.85 -4.26
N GLU A 127 -16.34 1.17 -4.92
CA GLU A 127 -16.38 1.86 -6.22
C GLU A 127 -15.71 3.23 -6.17
N ARG A 128 -15.70 3.83 -4.98
CA ARG A 128 -15.19 5.17 -4.72
C ARG A 128 -13.76 5.18 -4.21
N ASN A 129 -13.04 4.06 -4.27
CA ASN A 129 -11.68 4.00 -3.78
C ASN A 129 -10.64 4.18 -4.89
N ILE A 130 -10.54 5.41 -5.43
CA ILE A 130 -9.46 5.79 -6.36
C ILE A 130 -8.30 6.37 -5.53
N THR A 131 -7.48 5.49 -4.95
CA THR A 131 -6.40 5.89 -4.04
C THR A 131 -5.11 5.15 -4.35
N PHE A 132 -3.98 5.84 -4.22
CA PHE A 132 -2.67 5.30 -4.57
C PHE A 132 -1.63 5.59 -3.48
N ALA A 133 -0.88 4.60 -3.06
CA ALA A 133 -0.05 4.62 -1.88
C ALA A 133 1.42 4.30 -2.14
N THR A 134 2.25 4.68 -1.17
CA THR A 134 3.50 3.97 -0.91
C THR A 134 3.33 3.21 0.40
N HIS A 135 3.50 1.89 0.39
CA HIS A 135 3.61 1.08 1.60
C HIS A 135 5.07 0.76 1.89
N VAL A 136 5.46 0.83 3.17
CA VAL A 136 6.80 0.46 3.60
C VAL A 136 6.71 -0.62 4.67
N HIS A 137 7.33 -1.75 4.40
CA HIS A 137 7.49 -2.88 5.30
C HIS A 137 8.88 -2.85 5.92
N VAL A 138 8.96 -3.08 7.23
CA VAL A 138 10.23 -3.29 7.93
C VAL A 138 10.13 -4.58 8.75
N SER A 139 11.05 -5.52 8.54
CA SER A 139 11.05 -6.78 9.29
C SER A 139 11.43 -6.58 10.74
N VAL A 140 10.85 -7.41 11.62
CA VAL A 140 11.13 -7.42 13.06
C VAL A 140 11.43 -8.84 13.53
N PRO A 141 12.20 -9.03 14.61
CA PRO A 141 12.67 -10.35 15.02
C PRO A 141 11.57 -11.29 15.51
N ASP A 142 10.49 -10.76 16.11
CA ASP A 142 9.38 -11.56 16.64
C ASP A 142 8.08 -10.75 16.77
N GLY A 143 6.99 -11.46 17.09
CA GLY A 143 5.67 -10.87 17.22
C GLY A 143 5.51 -9.92 18.41
N GLU A 144 6.24 -10.15 19.52
CA GLU A 144 6.19 -9.23 20.67
C GLU A 144 6.86 -7.90 20.32
N THR A 145 7.99 -7.96 19.60
CA THR A 145 8.63 -6.79 19.00
C THR A 145 7.70 -6.10 18.02
N ALA A 146 6.97 -6.85 17.19
CA ALA A 146 6.01 -6.27 16.26
C ALA A 146 4.91 -5.45 16.97
N VAL A 147 4.36 -6.00 18.06
CA VAL A 147 3.36 -5.31 18.89
C VAL A 147 3.97 -4.09 19.58
N HIS A 148 5.15 -4.22 20.19
CA HIS A 148 5.84 -3.12 20.87
C HIS A 148 6.11 -1.95 19.92
N VAL A 149 6.72 -2.22 18.76
CA VAL A 149 7.00 -1.23 17.72
C VAL A 149 5.71 -0.57 17.25
N THR A 150 4.67 -1.36 16.96
CA THR A 150 3.38 -0.83 16.49
C THR A 150 2.77 0.12 17.51
N ASN A 151 2.73 -0.27 18.79
CA ASN A 151 2.18 0.56 19.87
C ASN A 151 2.94 1.89 19.99
N SER A 152 4.28 1.85 19.94
CA SER A 152 5.19 2.98 20.07
C SER A 152 5.12 3.95 18.90
N LEU A 153 4.95 3.43 17.67
CA LEU A 153 5.01 4.23 16.45
C LEU A 153 3.67 4.81 15.99
N ARG A 154 2.55 4.56 16.71
CA ARG A 154 1.26 5.24 16.43
C ARG A 154 1.36 6.75 16.41
N GLN A 155 2.20 7.33 17.27
CA GLN A 155 2.44 8.78 17.32
C GLN A 155 3.05 9.35 16.03
N TRP A 156 3.69 8.51 15.22
CA TRP A 156 4.33 8.92 13.95
C TRP A 156 3.38 8.87 12.74
N ILE A 157 2.17 8.32 12.89
CA ILE A 157 1.19 8.26 11.79
C ILE A 157 0.84 9.66 11.27
N ALA A 158 0.52 10.60 12.15
CA ALA A 158 0.15 11.95 11.75
C ALA A 158 1.32 12.74 11.13
N PRO A 159 2.54 12.78 11.71
CA PRO A 159 3.71 13.39 11.07
C PRO A 159 4.04 12.80 9.69
N LEU A 160 4.03 11.48 9.55
CA LEU A 160 4.34 10.81 8.27
C LEU A 160 3.29 11.11 7.21
N LEU A 161 2.00 11.10 7.58
CA LEU A 161 0.91 11.50 6.69
C LEU A 161 1.06 12.98 6.26
N ALA A 162 1.33 13.88 7.20
CA ALA A 162 1.48 15.30 6.90
C ALA A 162 2.62 15.55 5.90
N LEU A 163 3.77 14.91 6.09
CA LEU A 163 4.93 15.04 5.22
C LEU A 163 4.71 14.42 3.82
N SER A 164 3.96 13.33 3.74
CA SER A 164 3.74 12.59 2.48
C SER A 164 2.58 13.14 1.66
N SER A 165 1.66 13.87 2.28
CA SER A 165 0.44 14.35 1.64
C SER A 165 0.69 15.11 0.32
N ASN A 166 0.05 14.65 -0.75
CA ASN A 166 0.20 15.26 -2.09
C ASN A 166 -1.05 15.19 -2.95
N SER A 167 -2.20 14.85 -2.37
CA SER A 167 -3.42 14.53 -3.10
C SER A 167 -4.59 15.46 -2.75
N PRO A 168 -4.54 16.77 -3.06
CA PRO A 168 -5.55 17.72 -2.61
C PRO A 168 -6.87 17.69 -3.39
N PHE A 169 -6.91 17.01 -4.54
CA PHE A 169 -8.08 16.92 -5.42
C PHE A 169 -8.68 15.52 -5.41
N TYR A 170 -9.99 15.43 -5.66
CA TYR A 170 -10.68 14.16 -5.83
C TYR A 170 -11.95 14.36 -6.64
N ALA A 171 -12.19 13.52 -7.67
CA ALA A 171 -13.37 13.59 -8.53
C ALA A 171 -13.63 15.00 -9.11
N GLY A 172 -12.57 15.70 -9.53
CA GLY A 172 -12.64 17.05 -10.11
C GLY A 172 -12.73 18.18 -9.09
N GLU A 173 -12.86 17.87 -7.80
CA GLU A 173 -13.06 18.86 -6.75
C GLU A 173 -11.79 19.13 -5.94
N TYR A 174 -11.57 20.41 -5.61
CA TYR A 174 -10.57 20.78 -4.62
C TYR A 174 -11.12 20.49 -3.21
N THR A 175 -10.62 19.42 -2.59
CA THR A 175 -11.18 18.91 -1.32
C THR A 175 -10.83 19.76 -0.09
N HIS A 176 -9.94 20.74 -0.24
CA HIS A 176 -9.29 21.48 0.85
C HIS A 176 -8.45 20.63 1.83
N PHE A 177 -8.42 19.31 1.70
CA PHE A 177 -7.47 18.45 2.40
C PHE A 177 -6.12 18.43 1.67
N LYS A 178 -5.04 18.11 2.42
CA LYS A 178 -3.72 17.86 1.80
C LYS A 178 -3.58 16.43 1.28
N SER A 179 -4.27 15.47 1.91
CA SER A 179 -4.40 14.09 1.46
C SER A 179 -5.88 13.73 1.42
N ALA A 180 -6.52 13.93 0.28
CA ALA A 180 -7.86 13.41 0.00
C ALA A 180 -7.87 11.86 0.09
N ARG A 181 -6.76 11.21 -0.29
CA ARG A 181 -6.57 9.76 -0.16
C ARG A 181 -6.95 9.25 1.23
N THR A 182 -6.47 9.93 2.28
CA THR A 182 -6.74 9.52 3.66
C THR A 182 -8.24 9.53 3.97
N MET A 183 -8.99 10.48 3.42
CA MET A 183 -10.43 10.58 3.62
C MET A 183 -11.19 9.53 2.81
N GLN A 184 -10.79 9.28 1.56
CA GLN A 184 -11.47 8.30 0.69
C GLN A 184 -11.26 6.87 1.20
N PHE A 185 -10.00 6.48 1.42
CA PHE A 185 -9.70 5.17 1.98
C PHE A 185 -10.27 5.03 3.41
N GLY A 186 -10.37 6.14 4.15
CA GLY A 186 -10.96 6.20 5.49
C GLY A 186 -12.43 5.78 5.59
N ALA A 187 -13.15 5.71 4.47
CA ALA A 187 -14.52 5.20 4.44
C ALA A 187 -14.60 3.68 4.67
N PHE A 188 -13.50 2.94 4.46
CA PHE A 188 -13.46 1.50 4.66
C PHE A 188 -13.34 1.17 6.15
N PRO A 189 -13.90 0.03 6.61
CA PRO A 189 -13.76 -0.39 8.00
C PRO A 189 -12.30 -0.65 8.35
N ARG A 190 -11.90 -0.38 9.60
CA ARG A 190 -10.55 -0.72 10.13
C ARG A 190 -9.39 -0.04 9.39
N THR A 191 -9.57 1.19 8.91
CA THR A 191 -8.51 1.98 8.23
C THR A 191 -7.81 3.01 9.12
N ASN A 192 -8.25 3.13 10.37
CA ASN A 192 -7.78 4.11 11.33
C ASN A 192 -6.42 3.73 11.96
N ILE A 193 -6.04 4.48 13.00
CA ILE A 193 -4.92 4.15 13.88
C ILE A 193 -5.21 2.80 14.57
N PRO A 194 -4.24 1.87 14.62
CA PRO A 194 -4.43 0.59 15.31
C PRO A 194 -4.66 0.80 16.82
N PRO A 195 -5.48 -0.04 17.47
CA PRO A 195 -5.66 0.00 18.92
C PRO A 195 -4.34 -0.35 19.65
N TYR A 196 -4.37 -0.29 20.98
CA TYR A 196 -3.25 -0.77 21.79
C TYR A 196 -3.32 -2.28 21.91
N PHE A 197 -2.20 -2.97 21.75
CA PHE A 197 -2.09 -4.41 21.98
C PHE A 197 -1.27 -4.67 23.23
N GLU A 198 -1.77 -5.53 24.10
CA GLU A 198 -1.08 -5.87 25.36
C GLU A 198 0.06 -6.88 25.17
N SER A 199 -0.05 -7.71 24.14
CA SER A 199 0.92 -8.74 23.76
C SER A 199 0.66 -9.18 22.31
N TYR A 200 1.58 -9.95 21.74
CA TYR A 200 1.35 -10.59 20.45
C TYR A 200 0.16 -11.55 20.49
N THR A 201 -0.02 -12.28 21.59
CA THR A 201 -1.19 -13.16 21.79
C THR A 201 -2.52 -12.37 21.78
N HIS A 202 -2.57 -11.19 22.38
CA HIS A 202 -3.75 -10.33 22.33
C HIS A 202 -4.06 -9.93 20.88
N TYR A 203 -3.04 -9.55 20.10
CA TYR A 203 -3.20 -9.25 18.69
C TYR A 203 -3.70 -10.47 17.89
N GLU A 204 -3.10 -11.65 18.06
CA GLU A 204 -3.52 -12.89 17.39
C GLU A 204 -4.98 -13.24 17.70
N ASN A 205 -5.38 -13.16 18.97
CA ASN A 205 -6.76 -13.44 19.40
C ASN A 205 -7.77 -12.48 18.75
N MET A 206 -7.44 -11.19 18.70
CA MET A 206 -8.31 -10.19 18.05
C MET A 206 -8.45 -10.47 16.53
N VAL A 207 -7.38 -10.86 15.84
CA VAL A 207 -7.49 -11.26 14.43
C VAL A 207 -8.32 -12.54 14.28
N ALA A 208 -8.13 -13.52 15.16
CA ALA A 208 -8.90 -14.76 15.18
C ALA A 208 -10.39 -14.50 15.41
N ASP A 209 -10.75 -13.54 16.28
CA ASP A 209 -12.13 -13.12 16.50
C ASP A 209 -12.74 -12.50 15.24
N TYR A 210 -12.02 -11.62 14.53
CA TYR A 210 -12.49 -11.04 13.27
C TYR A 210 -12.75 -12.09 12.19
N LEU A 211 -11.89 -13.11 12.10
CA LEU A 211 -12.05 -14.26 11.20
C LEU A 211 -13.25 -15.11 11.62
N LYS A 212 -13.41 -15.38 12.91
CA LYS A 212 -14.49 -16.21 13.46
C LYS A 212 -15.88 -15.61 13.23
N ILE A 213 -16.01 -14.28 13.27
CA ILE A 213 -17.27 -13.59 12.95
C ILE A 213 -17.40 -13.26 11.46
N GLU A 214 -16.50 -13.74 10.62
CA GLU A 214 -16.50 -13.57 9.16
C GLU A 214 -16.46 -12.11 8.68
N SER A 215 -16.04 -11.18 9.55
CA SER A 215 -15.89 -9.75 9.22
C SER A 215 -14.64 -9.46 8.36
N ILE A 216 -13.71 -10.42 8.30
CA ILE A 216 -12.58 -10.53 7.39
C ILE A 216 -12.43 -12.01 7.00
N SER A 217 -11.92 -12.29 5.81
CA SER A 217 -11.46 -13.61 5.36
C SER A 217 -9.94 -13.79 5.46
N LYS A 218 -9.18 -12.69 5.57
CA LYS A 218 -7.71 -12.69 5.77
C LYS A 218 -7.26 -11.53 6.66
N SER A 219 -6.17 -11.73 7.39
CA SER A 219 -5.56 -10.71 8.27
C SER A 219 -5.28 -9.38 7.54
N ARG A 220 -4.91 -9.45 6.25
CA ARG A 220 -4.64 -8.27 5.40
C ARG A 220 -5.87 -7.39 5.10
N GLN A 221 -7.08 -7.79 5.49
CA GLN A 221 -8.29 -6.94 5.41
C GLN A 221 -8.53 -6.09 6.68
N ILE A 222 -7.54 -6.07 7.56
CA ILE A 222 -7.38 -5.03 8.57
C ILE A 222 -6.48 -3.96 7.95
N TRP A 223 -7.05 -2.83 7.55
CA TRP A 223 -6.37 -1.83 6.72
C TRP A 223 -5.79 -0.65 7.51
N TRP A 224 -5.39 -0.87 8.76
CA TRP A 224 -4.86 0.19 9.62
C TRP A 224 -3.67 0.91 8.99
N LYS A 225 -3.50 2.18 9.37
CA LYS A 225 -2.38 3.01 8.90
C LYS A 225 -1.01 2.42 9.26
N LEU A 226 -0.94 1.65 10.33
CA LEU A 226 0.23 0.91 10.79
C LEU A 226 -0.22 -0.50 11.16
N ARG A 227 0.41 -1.53 10.60
CA ARG A 227 -0.05 -2.91 10.73
C ARG A 227 1.10 -3.88 11.04
N PRO A 228 1.00 -4.70 12.11
CA PRO A 228 1.79 -5.92 12.21
C PRO A 228 1.34 -6.88 11.10
N HIS A 229 2.22 -7.22 10.16
CA HIS A 229 1.89 -8.04 9.01
C HIS A 229 2.22 -9.52 9.28
N MET A 230 1.20 -10.30 9.61
CA MET A 230 1.34 -11.70 10.04
C MET A 230 1.78 -12.68 8.95
N ASP A 231 1.76 -12.31 7.68
CA ASP A 231 2.28 -13.22 6.63
C ASP A 231 3.74 -12.98 6.33
N PHE A 232 4.25 -11.79 6.68
CA PHE A 232 5.60 -11.35 6.32
C PHE A 232 6.51 -11.10 7.50
N GLY A 233 6.01 -11.07 8.75
CA GLY A 233 6.85 -10.78 9.92
C GLY A 233 7.34 -9.33 9.97
N THR A 234 6.59 -8.39 9.39
CA THR A 234 6.99 -6.98 9.24
C THR A 234 6.04 -6.03 9.94
N ILE A 235 6.50 -4.81 10.21
CA ILE A 235 5.64 -3.65 10.44
C ILE A 235 5.43 -2.93 9.12
N GLU A 236 4.17 -2.72 8.77
CA GLU A 236 3.76 -2.13 7.52
C GLU A 236 3.13 -0.75 7.74
N PHE A 237 3.69 0.25 7.06
CA PHE A 237 3.24 1.63 7.06
C PHE A 237 2.41 1.89 5.81
N ARG A 238 1.15 2.29 5.98
CA ARG A 238 0.14 2.39 4.89
C ARG A 238 -0.45 3.80 4.72
N MET A 239 0.04 4.78 5.48
CA MET A 239 -0.51 6.13 5.51
C MET A 239 0.00 7.05 4.39
N LEU A 240 1.08 6.69 3.70
CA LEU A 240 1.70 7.60 2.75
C LEU A 240 0.90 7.65 1.45
N ASP A 241 0.62 8.85 0.95
CA ASP A 241 0.28 9.04 -0.46
C ASP A 241 1.49 8.61 -1.31
N ILE A 242 1.29 8.05 -2.50
CA ILE A 242 2.42 7.65 -3.35
C ILE A 242 3.31 8.86 -3.70
N GLN A 243 4.63 8.69 -3.65
CA GLN A 243 5.60 9.77 -3.85
C GLN A 243 6.20 9.82 -5.26
N ARG A 244 6.07 10.96 -5.96
CA ARG A 244 6.70 11.16 -7.28
C ARG A 244 8.24 11.14 -7.22
N SER A 245 8.84 11.76 -6.21
CA SER A 245 10.29 11.91 -6.10
C SER A 245 10.92 10.71 -5.38
N LEU A 246 11.85 10.02 -6.06
CA LEU A 246 12.66 8.96 -5.43
C LEU A 246 13.45 9.47 -4.22
N THR A 247 13.87 10.73 -4.20
CA THR A 247 14.53 11.35 -3.04
C THR A 247 13.59 11.43 -1.84
N LYS A 248 12.31 11.78 -2.05
CA LYS A 248 11.30 11.77 -0.99
C LYS A 248 10.96 10.35 -0.57
N THR A 249 10.78 9.42 -1.51
CA THR A 249 10.57 7.99 -1.21
C THR A 249 11.72 7.45 -0.34
N LYS A 250 12.97 7.74 -0.71
CA LYS A 250 14.18 7.40 0.07
C LYS A 250 14.13 7.95 1.49
N MET A 251 13.73 9.23 1.66
CA MET A 251 13.58 9.86 2.97
C MET A 251 12.55 9.14 3.83
N PHE A 252 11.39 8.79 3.27
CA PHE A 252 10.36 8.05 4.01
C PHE A 252 10.82 6.66 4.42
N ILE A 253 11.44 5.91 3.49
CA ILE A 253 11.98 4.58 3.78
C ILE A 253 13.02 4.66 4.90
N ALA A 254 13.96 5.61 4.82
CA ALA A 254 15.00 5.79 5.85
C ALA A 254 14.43 6.18 7.21
N LEU A 255 13.48 7.13 7.23
CA LEU A 255 12.83 7.54 8.47
C LEU A 255 12.06 6.38 9.10
N ILE A 256 11.29 5.64 8.30
CA ILE A 256 10.51 4.49 8.77
C ILE A 256 11.41 3.38 9.30
N GLN A 257 12.47 3.00 8.57
CA GLN A 257 13.43 2.00 9.01
C GLN A 257 14.10 2.42 10.33
N ALA A 258 14.52 3.68 10.45
CA ALA A 258 15.13 4.20 11.67
C ALA A 258 14.15 4.25 12.85
N LEU A 259 12.88 4.62 12.62
CA LEU A 259 11.84 4.63 13.65
C LEU A 259 11.57 3.22 14.18
N VAL A 260 11.50 2.21 13.29
CA VAL A 260 11.31 0.80 13.70
C VAL A 260 12.52 0.28 14.46
N PHE A 261 13.74 0.64 14.04
CA PHE A 261 14.96 0.26 14.76
C PHE A 261 15.05 0.89 16.16
N GLN A 262 14.53 2.11 16.34
CA GLN A 262 14.65 2.88 17.58
C GLN A 262 13.54 2.61 18.62
N ALA A 263 12.40 2.08 18.19
CA ALA A 263 11.21 1.85 19.03
C ALA A 263 11.41 0.72 20.05
#